data_AF-A0A3B6JLR7-F1
#
_entry.id   AF-A0A3B6JLR7-F1
#
_cell.length_a   1.000
_cell.length_b   1.000
_cell.length_c   1.000
_cell.angle_alpha   90.00
_cell.angle_beta   90.00
_cell.angle_gamma   90.00
#
_symmetry.space_group_name_H-M   'P 1'
#
loop_
_entity.id
_entity.type
_entity.pdbx_description
1 polymer ?
#
loop_
_entity_poly.entity_id
_entity_poly.type
_entity_poly.pdbx_seq_one_letter_code
_entity_poly.pdbx_strand_id
1 'polypeptide(L)'
;MEYCAATPVRRPADPSSPSPTPSPLSLRQWRPAAQRNLRNQWSRLLAAKTQWLDAAASGRSHAATLVNAYLSRSYMPGMDLGVLKDMPRIRDRASAKLAHKEVQCREMLLSAYKEMVCAMSDLVKASLAMRCFSKVSSGSPLVRFTDRQDDLNDLGDGGGAPVHRWVSMLEFENLAKELVEMFVSELQLKRLIVLDLLSINLKEGVDPSLEWSDELYDGEFNEFQSIGLGSGDSFPLPENWKADVLQARRPGHTPSHEVLQVYLTSWLANVNIKTNRIDEIFELVGEEMQIKLR
;
A
#
# COMPACT_ATOMS: atom_id res chain seq x y z
N MET A 1 -24.44 10.51 66.89
CA MET A 1 -25.53 9.52 66.76
C MET A 1 -26.27 9.89 65.48
N GLU A 2 -25.73 9.46 64.34
CA GLU A 2 -25.97 8.16 63.68
C GLU A 2 -27.17 8.25 62.74
N TYR A 3 -26.92 8.12 61.44
CA TYR A 3 -27.55 7.09 60.61
C TYR A 3 -26.68 6.89 59.35
N CYS A 4 -26.02 5.74 59.27
CA CYS A 4 -25.32 5.25 58.10
C CYS A 4 -26.34 4.80 57.04
N ALA A 5 -26.15 5.20 55.78
CA ALA A 5 -26.82 4.60 54.63
C ALA A 5 -25.80 3.73 53.87
N ALA A 6 -26.09 2.42 53.79
CA ALA A 6 -25.23 1.42 53.17
C ALA A 6 -25.20 1.54 51.64
N THR A 7 -24.01 1.39 51.06
CA THR A 7 -23.77 1.30 49.62
C THR A 7 -24.13 -0.11 49.11
N PRO A 8 -24.85 -0.28 47.99
CA PRO A 8 -25.06 -1.61 47.42
C PRO A 8 -23.81 -2.07 46.66
N VAL A 9 -23.28 -3.23 47.08
CA VAL A 9 -22.17 -3.94 46.44
C VAL A 9 -22.62 -4.47 45.07
N ARG A 10 -21.90 -4.08 44.01
CA ARG A 10 -22.11 -4.54 42.63
C ARG A 10 -21.61 -5.99 42.50
N ARG A 11 -22.48 -6.93 42.11
CA ARG A 11 -22.09 -8.33 41.83
C ARG A 11 -21.20 -8.40 40.58
N PRO A 12 -20.27 -9.37 40.49
CA PRO A 12 -19.51 -9.64 39.26
C PRO A 12 -20.46 -10.04 38.13
N ALA A 13 -20.16 -9.58 36.91
CA ALA A 13 -20.91 -9.94 35.72
C ALA A 13 -20.70 -11.43 35.37
N ASP A 14 -21.80 -12.13 35.11
CA ASP A 14 -21.79 -13.50 34.59
C ASP A 14 -21.21 -13.55 33.16
N PRO A 15 -20.59 -14.67 32.74
CA PRO A 15 -19.98 -14.82 31.43
C PRO A 15 -21.03 -14.76 30.31
N SER A 16 -20.72 -13.96 29.30
CA SER A 16 -21.48 -13.73 28.07
C SER A 16 -21.97 -15.01 27.40
N SER A 17 -23.29 -15.07 27.16
CA SER A 17 -23.96 -16.08 26.33
C SER A 17 -23.34 -16.17 24.93
N PRO A 18 -23.27 -17.36 24.30
CA PRO A 18 -22.85 -17.50 22.91
C PRO A 18 -23.85 -16.78 21.98
N SER A 19 -23.33 -16.06 20.99
CA SER A 19 -24.14 -15.37 19.97
C SER A 19 -25.13 -16.34 19.32
N PRO A 20 -26.40 -15.92 19.09
CA PRO A 20 -27.41 -16.79 18.52
C PRO A 20 -27.02 -17.20 17.09
N THR A 21 -27.04 -18.51 16.81
CA THR A 21 -26.86 -19.05 15.46
C THR A 21 -27.89 -18.42 14.51
N PRO A 22 -27.48 -17.87 13.35
CA PRO A 22 -28.42 -17.19 12.46
C PRO A 22 -29.46 -18.16 11.88
N SER A 23 -30.71 -17.71 11.83
CA SER A 23 -31.82 -18.49 11.28
C SER A 23 -31.58 -18.89 9.81
N PRO A 24 -32.04 -20.08 9.36
CA PRO A 24 -31.88 -20.50 7.96
C PRO A 24 -32.44 -19.51 6.93
N LEU A 25 -33.50 -18.78 7.29
CA LEU A 25 -34.12 -17.76 6.44
C LEU A 25 -33.25 -16.51 6.27
N SER A 26 -32.58 -16.04 7.34
CA SER A 26 -31.69 -14.88 7.24
C SER A 26 -30.45 -15.22 6.41
N LEU A 27 -29.87 -16.42 6.59
CA LEU A 27 -28.76 -16.91 5.79
C LEU A 27 -29.10 -17.01 4.30
N ARG A 28 -30.30 -17.51 3.97
CA ARG A 28 -30.76 -17.61 2.58
C ARG A 28 -30.88 -16.24 1.90
N GLN A 29 -31.25 -15.20 2.65
CA GLN A 29 -31.38 -13.84 2.13
C GLN A 29 -30.03 -13.11 2.04
N TRP A 30 -29.16 -13.31 3.02
CA TRP A 30 -27.83 -12.70 3.09
C TRP A 30 -26.89 -13.22 2.02
N ARG A 31 -26.86 -14.54 1.80
CA ARG A 31 -25.85 -15.20 0.95
C ARG A 31 -25.77 -14.62 -0.47
N PRO A 32 -26.86 -14.40 -1.22
CA PRO A 32 -26.77 -13.81 -2.56
C PRO A 32 -26.23 -12.36 -2.57
N ALA A 33 -26.43 -11.60 -1.50
CA ALA A 33 -25.85 -10.26 -1.37
C ALA A 33 -24.36 -10.34 -1.07
N ALA A 34 -23.96 -11.18 -0.10
CA ALA A 34 -22.58 -11.40 0.28
C ALA A 34 -21.73 -11.91 -0.90
N GLN A 35 -22.23 -12.90 -1.66
CA GLN A 35 -21.55 -13.43 -2.84
C GLN A 35 -21.31 -12.35 -3.90
N ARG A 36 -22.30 -11.49 -4.17
CA ARG A 36 -22.13 -10.38 -5.13
C ARG A 36 -21.12 -9.35 -4.63
N ASN A 37 -21.19 -8.99 -3.34
CA ASN A 37 -20.26 -8.02 -2.76
C ASN A 37 -18.82 -8.55 -2.84
N LEU A 38 -18.60 -9.81 -2.42
CA LEU A 38 -17.29 -10.45 -2.51
C LEU A 38 -16.73 -10.43 -3.93
N ARG A 39 -17.52 -10.83 -4.94
CA ARG A 39 -17.08 -10.76 -6.34
C ARG A 39 -16.66 -9.35 -6.75
N ASN A 40 -17.42 -8.34 -6.34
CA ASN A 40 -17.10 -6.95 -6.63
C ASN A 40 -15.80 -6.51 -5.94
N GLN A 41 -15.62 -6.81 -4.65
CA GLN A 41 -14.41 -6.43 -3.92
C GLN A 41 -13.17 -7.16 -4.46
N TRP A 42 -13.27 -8.45 -4.78
CA TRP A 42 -12.15 -9.19 -5.38
C TRP A 42 -11.81 -8.72 -6.79
N SER A 43 -12.80 -8.28 -7.57
CA SER A 43 -12.55 -7.61 -8.85
C SER A 43 -11.83 -6.27 -8.67
N ARG A 44 -12.18 -5.50 -7.63
CA ARG A 44 -11.50 -4.25 -7.28
C ARG A 44 -10.07 -4.50 -6.79
N LEU A 45 -9.85 -5.55 -5.99
CA LEU A 45 -8.51 -5.98 -5.57
C LEU A 45 -7.63 -6.32 -6.78
N LEU A 46 -8.18 -7.05 -7.75
CA LEU A 46 -7.47 -7.37 -9.00
C LEU A 46 -7.11 -6.11 -9.79
N ALA A 47 -8.07 -5.20 -9.97
CA ALA A 47 -7.83 -3.94 -10.68
C ALA A 47 -6.76 -3.08 -9.98
N ALA A 48 -6.83 -2.95 -8.66
CA ALA A 48 -5.86 -2.19 -7.88
C ALA A 48 -4.47 -2.83 -7.88
N LYS A 49 -4.37 -4.18 -7.83
CA LYS A 49 -3.11 -4.92 -8.04
C LYS A 49 -2.49 -4.55 -9.39
N THR A 50 -3.27 -4.59 -10.47
CA THR A 50 -2.77 -4.28 -11.82
C THR A 50 -2.28 -2.83 -11.91
N GLN A 51 -3.06 -1.88 -11.41
CA GLN A 51 -2.67 -0.47 -11.35
C GLN A 51 -1.37 -0.26 -10.57
N TRP A 52 -1.23 -0.93 -9.42
CA TRP A 52 0.01 -0.87 -8.64
C TRP A 52 1.20 -1.39 -9.46
N LEU A 53 1.04 -2.51 -10.18
CA LEU A 53 2.12 -3.12 -10.96
C LEU A 53 2.56 -2.23 -12.13
N ASP A 54 1.60 -1.59 -12.80
CA ASP A 54 1.85 -0.65 -13.88
C ASP A 54 2.57 0.62 -13.38
N ALA A 55 2.11 1.17 -12.25
CA ALA A 55 2.76 2.31 -11.60
C ALA A 55 4.17 1.96 -11.11
N ALA A 56 4.36 0.78 -10.53
CA ALA A 56 5.67 0.28 -10.12
C ALA A 56 6.62 0.10 -11.32
N ALA A 57 6.13 -0.41 -12.45
CA ALA A 57 6.92 -0.55 -13.67
C ALA A 57 7.32 0.81 -14.26
N SER A 58 6.39 1.78 -14.25
CA SER A 58 6.65 3.15 -14.68
C SER A 58 7.67 3.84 -13.78
N GLY A 59 7.49 3.75 -12.46
CA GLY A 59 8.43 4.28 -11.46
C GLY A 59 9.84 3.69 -11.64
N ARG A 60 9.96 2.38 -11.89
CA ARG A 60 11.25 1.73 -12.21
C ARG A 60 11.92 2.33 -13.44
N SER A 61 11.15 2.56 -14.51
CA SER A 61 11.66 3.15 -15.75
C SER A 61 12.20 4.57 -15.51
N HIS A 62 11.46 5.38 -14.75
CA HIS A 62 11.88 6.73 -14.37
C HIS A 62 13.10 6.72 -13.44
N ALA A 63 13.13 5.83 -12.44
CA ALA A 63 14.28 5.63 -11.55
C ALA A 63 15.54 5.23 -12.32
N ALA A 64 15.46 4.25 -13.22
CA ALA A 64 16.60 3.82 -14.03
C ALA A 64 17.09 4.95 -14.94
N THR A 65 16.17 5.70 -15.54
CA THR A 65 16.52 6.85 -16.38
C THR A 65 17.17 7.97 -15.60
N LEU A 66 16.69 8.24 -14.37
CA LEU A 66 17.26 9.21 -13.44
C LEU A 66 18.69 8.82 -13.06
N VAL A 67 18.90 7.57 -12.61
CA VAL A 67 20.22 7.05 -12.24
C VAL A 67 21.18 7.12 -13.42
N ASN A 68 20.76 6.71 -14.61
CA ASN A 68 21.59 6.78 -15.82
C ASN A 68 21.96 8.22 -16.16
N ALA A 69 21.02 9.16 -16.07
CA ALA A 69 21.27 10.57 -16.36
C ALA A 69 22.25 11.17 -15.35
N TYR A 70 22.04 10.90 -14.06
CA TYR A 70 22.93 11.31 -12.98
C TYR A 70 24.35 10.79 -13.17
N LEU A 71 24.53 9.47 -13.33
CA LEU A 71 25.85 8.86 -13.52
C LEU A 71 26.53 9.41 -14.78
N SER A 72 25.81 9.51 -15.90
CA SER A 72 26.34 10.08 -17.14
C SER A 72 26.82 11.52 -16.95
N ARG A 73 26.11 12.31 -16.13
CA ARG A 73 26.49 13.70 -15.84
C ARG A 73 27.73 13.77 -14.94
N SER A 74 27.79 12.92 -13.92
CA SER A 74 28.93 12.82 -13.00
C SER A 74 30.23 12.40 -13.71
N TYR A 75 30.15 11.48 -14.68
CA TYR A 75 31.30 11.04 -15.46
C TYR A 75 31.61 11.91 -16.69
N MET A 76 30.74 12.86 -17.05
CA MET A 76 30.89 13.74 -18.22
C MET A 76 32.26 14.46 -18.32
N PRO A 77 32.89 14.94 -17.22
CA PRO A 77 34.20 15.57 -17.28
C PRO A 77 35.30 14.63 -17.82
N GLY A 78 35.25 13.34 -17.46
CA GLY A 78 36.22 12.33 -17.86
C GLY A 78 35.84 11.52 -19.11
N MET A 79 34.63 11.72 -19.65
CA MET A 79 34.12 10.94 -20.77
C MET A 79 34.84 11.27 -22.08
N ASP A 80 35.34 10.23 -22.77
CA ASP A 80 35.89 10.36 -24.12
C ASP A 80 34.76 10.69 -25.10
N LEU A 81 34.86 11.86 -25.73
CA LEU A 81 33.89 12.34 -26.72
C LEU A 81 34.34 12.07 -28.16
N GLY A 82 35.51 11.43 -28.34
CA GLY A 82 36.08 11.15 -29.66
C GLY A 82 36.19 12.42 -30.51
N VAL A 83 35.61 12.37 -31.71
CA VAL A 83 35.61 13.50 -32.67
C VAL A 83 34.87 14.75 -32.16
N LEU A 84 34.04 14.63 -31.13
CA LEU A 84 33.29 15.75 -30.58
C LEU A 84 34.06 16.54 -29.52
N LYS A 85 35.23 16.06 -29.07
CA LYS A 85 36.01 16.70 -27.99
C LYS A 85 36.40 18.15 -28.28
N ASP A 86 36.59 18.49 -29.56
CA ASP A 86 37.02 19.81 -30.02
C ASP A 86 35.83 20.77 -30.21
N MET A 87 34.58 20.28 -30.07
CA MET A 87 33.40 21.14 -30.13
C MET A 87 33.31 22.04 -28.89
N PRO A 88 33.29 23.38 -29.06
CA PRO A 88 33.19 24.29 -27.93
C PRO A 88 31.92 24.05 -27.10
N ARG A 89 32.07 24.00 -25.77
CA ARG A 89 30.97 23.88 -24.80
C ARG A 89 30.11 22.61 -24.94
N ILE A 90 30.58 21.58 -25.65
CA ILE A 90 29.82 20.33 -25.83
C ILE A 90 29.52 19.65 -24.49
N ARG A 91 30.48 19.64 -23.57
CA ARG A 91 30.34 19.07 -22.23
C ARG A 91 29.29 19.83 -21.43
N ASP A 92 29.36 21.16 -21.40
CA ASP A 92 28.38 22.00 -20.70
C ASP A 92 26.96 21.75 -21.21
N ARG A 93 26.79 21.69 -22.54
CA ARG A 93 25.48 21.44 -23.17
C ARG A 93 24.96 20.03 -22.86
N ALA A 94 25.83 19.03 -22.92
CA ALA A 94 25.48 17.65 -22.57
C ALA A 94 25.08 17.54 -21.09
N SER A 95 25.87 18.12 -20.19
CA SER A 95 25.58 18.17 -18.76
C SER A 95 24.26 18.91 -18.46
N ALA A 96 23.99 20.04 -19.13
CA ALA A 96 22.74 20.77 -18.98
C ALA A 96 21.53 19.93 -19.46
N LYS A 97 21.67 19.22 -20.57
CA LYS A 97 20.64 18.29 -21.07
C LYS A 97 20.37 17.15 -20.09
N LEU A 98 21.41 16.58 -19.49
CA LEU A 98 21.28 15.54 -18.47
C LEU A 98 20.62 16.08 -17.21
N ALA A 99 21.01 17.27 -16.74
CA ALA A 99 20.39 17.91 -15.59
C ALA A 99 18.89 18.16 -15.80
N HIS A 100 18.48 18.63 -16.98
CA HIS A 100 17.06 18.77 -17.32
C HIS A 100 16.32 17.42 -17.29
N LYS A 101 16.95 16.37 -17.83
CA LYS A 101 16.40 15.01 -17.84
C LYS A 101 16.26 14.45 -16.42
N GLU A 102 17.18 14.74 -15.51
CA GLU A 102 17.09 14.35 -14.11
C GLU A 102 15.89 15.00 -13.42
N VAL A 103 15.65 16.30 -13.62
CA VAL A 103 14.47 17.00 -13.06
C VAL A 103 13.18 16.36 -13.56
N GLN A 104 13.06 16.16 -14.88
CA GLN A 104 11.87 15.52 -15.46
C GLN A 104 11.65 14.10 -14.90
N CYS A 105 12.71 13.29 -14.78
CA CYS A 105 12.58 11.92 -14.27
C CYS A 105 12.22 11.89 -12.78
N ARG A 106 12.61 12.89 -11.99
CA ARG A 106 12.20 13.02 -10.58
C ARG A 106 10.71 13.28 -10.44
N GLU A 107 10.18 14.22 -11.21
CA GLU A 107 8.75 14.54 -11.22
C GLU A 107 7.93 13.30 -11.62
N MET A 108 8.36 12.61 -12.68
CA MET A 108 7.70 11.39 -13.14
C MET A 108 7.83 10.22 -12.16
N LEU A 109 8.98 10.07 -11.48
CA LEU A 109 9.18 9.08 -10.43
C LEU A 109 8.24 9.34 -9.25
N LEU A 110 8.13 10.60 -8.81
CA LEU A 110 7.23 10.99 -7.73
C LEU A 110 5.76 10.77 -8.11
N SER A 111 5.38 11.08 -9.35
CA SER A 111 4.03 10.80 -9.87
C SER A 111 3.71 9.30 -9.86
N ALA A 112 4.62 8.47 -10.37
CA ALA A 112 4.44 7.01 -10.36
C ALA A 112 4.38 6.45 -8.92
N TYR A 113 5.15 7.05 -8.00
CA TYR A 113 5.06 6.72 -6.58
C TYR A 113 3.69 7.03 -5.98
N LYS A 114 3.17 8.23 -6.24
CA LYS A 114 1.82 8.62 -5.82
C LYS A 114 0.74 7.67 -6.37
N GLU A 115 0.86 7.24 -7.62
CA GLU A 115 -0.05 6.24 -8.21
C GLU A 115 0.01 4.90 -7.47
N MET A 116 1.19 4.44 -7.04
CA MET A 116 1.30 3.23 -6.21
C MET A 116 0.60 3.39 -4.85
N VAL A 117 0.70 4.57 -4.21
CA VAL A 117 -0.01 4.84 -2.94
C VAL A 117 -1.52 4.87 -3.15
N CYS A 118 -2.01 5.48 -4.24
CA CYS A 118 -3.43 5.48 -4.60
C CYS A 118 -3.97 4.06 -4.81
N ALA A 119 -3.26 3.23 -5.58
CA ALA A 119 -3.62 1.83 -5.80
C ALA A 119 -3.63 1.03 -4.49
N MET A 120 -2.69 1.31 -3.57
CA MET A 120 -2.68 0.71 -2.23
C MET A 120 -3.91 1.12 -1.41
N SER A 121 -4.34 2.38 -1.48
CA SER A 121 -5.59 2.84 -0.85
C SER A 121 -6.80 2.04 -1.34
N ASP A 122 -6.87 1.77 -2.64
CA ASP A 122 -7.96 0.98 -3.22
C ASP A 122 -7.90 -0.49 -2.84
N LEU A 123 -6.70 -1.09 -2.74
CA LEU A 123 -6.50 -2.44 -2.20
C LEU A 123 -7.05 -2.54 -0.75
N VAL A 124 -6.65 -1.62 0.13
CA VAL A 124 -7.11 -1.62 1.53
C VAL A 124 -8.62 -1.42 1.61
N LYS A 125 -9.17 -0.42 0.90
CA LYS A 125 -10.61 -0.17 0.88
C LYS A 125 -11.41 -1.39 0.42
N ALA A 126 -10.96 -2.06 -0.64
CA ALA A 126 -11.64 -3.26 -1.13
C ALA A 126 -11.54 -4.43 -0.13
N SER A 127 -10.38 -4.59 0.53
CA SER A 127 -10.19 -5.63 1.55
C SER A 127 -11.10 -5.45 2.77
N LEU A 128 -11.34 -4.21 3.20
CA LEU A 128 -12.18 -3.90 4.36
C LEU A 128 -13.68 -3.88 4.05
N ALA A 129 -14.06 -3.84 2.77
CA ALA A 129 -15.46 -3.73 2.33
C ALA A 129 -16.11 -5.07 1.96
N MET A 130 -15.54 -6.21 2.39
CA MET A 130 -16.01 -7.55 2.01
C MET A 130 -17.30 -7.98 2.71
N ARG A 131 -17.48 -7.54 3.96
CA ARG A 131 -18.66 -7.85 4.77
C ARG A 131 -19.94 -7.28 4.18
N CYS A 132 -21.04 -7.96 4.47
CA CYS A 132 -22.35 -7.61 3.94
C CYS A 132 -23.36 -7.54 5.09
N PHE A 133 -23.78 -6.32 5.41
CA PHE A 133 -24.61 -5.97 6.55
C PHE A 133 -26.06 -5.80 6.12
N SER A 134 -27.00 -6.12 7.01
CA SER A 134 -28.40 -5.82 6.84
C SER A 134 -28.66 -4.32 7.00
N LYS A 135 -29.45 -3.76 6.07
CA LYS A 135 -29.85 -2.36 6.10
C LYS A 135 -31.20 -2.24 6.79
N VAL A 136 -31.22 -1.56 7.93
CA VAL A 136 -32.46 -1.24 8.64
C VAL A 136 -33.20 -0.15 7.85
N SER A 137 -34.29 -0.52 7.17
CA SER A 137 -35.13 0.42 6.42
C SER A 137 -36.40 0.73 7.22
N SER A 138 -36.54 1.96 7.71
CA SER A 138 -37.78 2.45 8.33
C SER A 138 -38.88 2.56 7.26
N GLY A 139 -39.69 1.51 7.10
CA GLY A 139 -40.90 1.54 6.26
C GLY A 139 -40.96 0.55 5.08
N SER A 140 -40.03 -0.41 4.95
CA SER A 140 -40.12 -1.48 3.95
C SER A 140 -39.95 -2.86 4.59
N PRO A 141 -40.80 -3.86 4.26
CA PRO A 141 -40.61 -5.24 4.70
C PRO A 141 -39.49 -5.97 3.95
N LEU A 142 -38.88 -5.33 2.94
CA LEU A 142 -37.80 -5.92 2.15
C LEU A 142 -36.45 -5.74 2.86
N VAL A 143 -35.82 -6.87 3.19
CA VAL A 143 -34.44 -6.90 3.70
C VAL A 143 -33.50 -6.46 2.57
N ARG A 144 -32.75 -5.39 2.82
CA ARG A 144 -31.68 -4.91 1.94
C ARG A 144 -30.34 -5.15 2.61
N PHE A 145 -29.29 -5.28 1.81
CA PHE A 145 -27.94 -5.46 2.31
C PHE A 145 -27.00 -4.40 1.74
N THR A 146 -25.99 -4.03 2.53
CA THR A 146 -24.99 -3.00 2.23
C THR A 146 -23.60 -3.46 2.68
N ASP A 147 -22.56 -2.77 2.20
CA ASP A 147 -21.17 -2.90 2.65
C ASP A 147 -20.85 -2.01 3.88
N ARG A 148 -21.82 -1.19 4.31
CA ARG A 148 -21.73 -0.34 5.51
C ARG A 148 -22.48 -0.94 6.68
N GLN A 149 -21.83 -0.90 7.84
CA GLN A 149 -22.41 -1.34 9.10
C GLN A 149 -23.29 -0.23 9.70
N ASP A 150 -24.60 -0.41 9.64
CA ASP A 150 -25.58 0.48 10.27
C ASP A 150 -26.00 -0.05 11.66
N ASP A 151 -25.98 -1.37 11.87
CA ASP A 151 -26.30 -2.04 13.14
C ASP A 151 -25.01 -2.65 13.74
N LEU A 152 -24.65 -2.25 14.95
CA LEU A 152 -23.46 -2.73 15.67
C LEU A 152 -23.55 -4.21 16.06
N ASN A 153 -24.76 -4.77 16.11
CA ASN A 153 -24.96 -6.19 16.40
C ASN A 153 -24.81 -7.08 15.16
N ASP A 154 -24.84 -6.48 13.96
CA ASP A 154 -24.63 -7.19 12.71
C ASP A 154 -23.13 -7.20 12.37
N LEU A 155 -22.52 -8.37 12.45
CA LEU A 155 -21.10 -8.57 12.11
C LEU A 155 -20.86 -8.64 10.60
N GLY A 156 -21.92 -8.73 9.78
CA GLY A 156 -21.85 -8.76 8.32
C GLY A 156 -21.24 -10.03 7.72
N ASP A 157 -21.01 -11.06 8.55
CA ASP A 157 -20.32 -12.31 8.20
C ASP A 157 -21.28 -13.51 8.08
N GLY A 158 -22.58 -13.29 8.24
CA GLY A 158 -23.59 -14.35 8.23
C GLY A 158 -23.42 -15.34 9.39
N GLY A 159 -22.88 -14.91 10.53
CA GLY A 159 -22.64 -15.75 11.71
C GLY A 159 -21.64 -16.87 11.44
N GLY A 160 -20.61 -16.60 10.64
CA GLY A 160 -19.56 -17.55 10.28
C GLY A 160 -19.96 -18.61 9.24
N ALA A 161 -21.17 -18.54 8.67
CA ALA A 161 -21.59 -19.49 7.65
C ALA A 161 -20.76 -19.33 6.35
N PRO A 162 -20.48 -20.42 5.61
CA PRO A 162 -19.85 -20.32 4.29
C PRO A 162 -20.66 -19.42 3.34
N VAL A 163 -19.95 -18.52 2.67
CA VAL A 163 -20.54 -17.59 1.70
C VAL A 163 -20.82 -18.31 0.39
N HIS A 164 -19.87 -19.14 -0.05
CA HIS A 164 -19.99 -19.99 -1.22
C HIS A 164 -20.17 -21.44 -0.79
N ARG A 165 -19.18 -22.30 -1.06
CA ARG A 165 -19.27 -23.74 -0.85
C ARG A 165 -18.56 -24.17 0.42
N TRP A 166 -17.37 -23.64 0.66
CA TRP A 166 -16.48 -24.04 1.75
C TRP A 166 -15.92 -22.86 2.52
N VAL A 167 -15.84 -21.68 1.89
CA VAL A 167 -15.10 -20.53 2.44
C VAL A 167 -16.07 -19.54 3.10
N SER A 168 -15.75 -19.20 4.35
CA SER A 168 -16.41 -18.17 5.17
C SER A 168 -15.96 -16.77 4.79
N MET A 169 -16.69 -15.75 5.26
CA MET A 169 -16.31 -14.34 5.05
C MET A 169 -14.91 -14.05 5.59
N LEU A 170 -14.62 -14.55 6.80
CA LEU A 170 -13.33 -14.34 7.48
C LEU A 170 -12.15 -14.90 6.68
N GLU A 171 -12.32 -16.05 6.03
CA GLU A 171 -11.26 -16.65 5.21
C GLU A 171 -10.97 -15.81 3.95
N PHE A 172 -11.99 -15.24 3.30
CA PHE A 172 -11.77 -14.26 2.23
C PHE A 172 -11.07 -13.00 2.74
N GLU A 173 -11.47 -12.48 3.91
CA GLU A 173 -10.82 -11.33 4.54
C GLU A 173 -9.33 -11.62 4.84
N ASN A 174 -9.01 -12.81 5.33
CA ASN A 174 -7.64 -13.22 5.63
C ASN A 174 -6.77 -13.30 4.36
N LEU A 175 -7.29 -13.86 3.27
CA LEU A 175 -6.59 -13.89 1.98
C LEU A 175 -6.36 -12.48 1.43
N ALA A 176 -7.35 -11.59 1.54
CA ALA A 176 -7.21 -10.20 1.13
C ALA A 176 -6.22 -9.42 2.01
N LYS A 177 -6.21 -9.69 3.31
CA LYS A 177 -5.25 -9.12 4.26
C LYS A 177 -3.82 -9.54 3.92
N GLU A 178 -3.61 -10.81 3.61
CA GLU A 178 -2.30 -11.32 3.18
C GLU A 178 -1.80 -10.60 1.91
N LEU A 179 -2.69 -10.36 0.93
CA LEU A 179 -2.36 -9.54 -0.24
C LEU A 179 -1.94 -8.12 0.18
N VAL A 180 -2.79 -7.44 0.96
CA VAL A 180 -2.53 -6.07 1.43
C VAL A 180 -1.19 -5.97 2.15
N GLU A 181 -0.87 -6.90 3.05
CA GLU A 181 0.39 -6.92 3.80
C GLU A 181 1.61 -6.99 2.87
N MET A 182 1.59 -7.84 1.84
CA MET A 182 2.68 -7.92 0.85
C MET A 182 2.89 -6.59 0.11
N PHE A 183 1.82 -5.94 -0.35
CA PHE A 183 1.91 -4.66 -1.06
C PHE A 183 2.30 -3.50 -0.15
N VAL A 184 1.85 -3.48 1.11
CA VAL A 184 2.25 -2.48 2.11
C VAL A 184 3.75 -2.56 2.38
N SER A 185 4.29 -3.75 2.66
CA SER A 185 5.72 -3.93 2.88
C SER A 185 6.56 -3.55 1.65
N GLU A 186 6.05 -3.82 0.45
CA GLU A 186 6.72 -3.42 -0.79
C GLU A 186 6.66 -1.90 -1.02
N LEU A 187 5.54 -1.25 -0.71
CA LEU A 187 5.40 0.21 -0.79
C LEU A 187 6.38 0.92 0.13
N GLN A 188 6.57 0.42 1.35
CA GLN A 188 7.53 0.96 2.32
C GLN A 188 8.96 0.93 1.79
N LEU A 189 9.38 -0.19 1.20
CA LEU A 189 10.69 -0.29 0.58
C LEU A 189 10.83 0.67 -0.61
N LYS A 190 9.83 0.72 -1.49
CA LYS A 190 9.84 1.62 -2.64
C LYS A 190 9.91 3.09 -2.21
N ARG A 191 9.20 3.48 -1.15
CA ARG A 191 9.29 4.82 -0.57
C ARG A 191 10.71 5.18 -0.16
N LEU A 192 11.42 4.28 0.52
CA LEU A 192 12.84 4.48 0.89
C LEU A 192 13.70 4.74 -0.34
N ILE A 193 13.51 3.92 -1.38
CA ILE A 193 14.25 4.08 -2.63
C ILE A 193 13.90 5.43 -3.29
N VAL A 194 12.63 5.82 -3.35
CA VAL A 194 12.21 7.13 -3.92
C VAL A 194 12.88 8.27 -3.15
N LEU A 195 12.80 8.27 -1.82
CA LEU A 195 13.40 9.28 -0.94
C LEU A 195 14.89 9.50 -1.26
N ASP A 196 15.66 8.41 -1.37
CA ASP A 196 17.08 8.51 -1.66
C ASP A 196 17.36 8.94 -3.10
N LEU A 197 16.60 8.42 -4.07
CA LEU A 197 16.75 8.80 -5.49
C LEU A 197 16.45 10.29 -5.71
N LEU A 198 15.43 10.84 -5.04
CA LEU A 198 15.11 12.26 -5.08
C LEU A 198 16.24 13.10 -4.45
N SER A 199 16.94 12.55 -3.46
CA SER A 199 18.00 13.23 -2.72
C SER A 199 19.35 13.32 -3.45
N ILE A 200 19.58 12.54 -4.52
CA ILE A 200 20.87 12.43 -5.26
C ILE A 200 21.50 13.78 -5.72
N ASN A 201 20.74 14.88 -5.78
CA ASN A 201 21.25 16.21 -6.18
C ASN A 201 20.66 17.37 -5.38
N LEU A 202 20.15 17.14 -4.15
CA LEU A 202 19.93 18.26 -3.24
C LEU A 202 21.31 18.86 -2.96
N LYS A 203 21.52 20.12 -3.36
CA LYS A 203 22.83 20.77 -3.27
C LYS A 203 23.34 20.70 -1.84
N GLU A 204 24.61 20.34 -1.69
CA GLU A 204 25.35 20.42 -0.44
C GLU A 204 25.15 21.82 0.17
N GLY A 205 24.41 21.90 1.27
CA GLY A 205 24.24 23.12 2.06
C GLY A 205 23.03 24.03 1.75
N VAL A 206 22.05 23.64 0.91
CA VAL A 206 20.89 24.52 0.61
C VAL A 206 19.54 24.00 1.13
N ASP A 207 19.36 22.69 1.30
CA ASP A 207 18.15 22.13 1.91
C ASP A 207 18.49 20.90 2.78
N PRO A 208 17.80 20.67 3.89
CA PRO A 208 17.94 19.42 4.64
C PRO A 208 17.59 18.25 3.70
N SER A 209 18.39 17.19 3.78
CA SER A 209 18.11 15.93 3.07
C SER A 209 16.69 15.47 3.41
N LEU A 210 15.90 15.14 2.38
CA LEU A 210 14.50 14.71 2.53
C LEU A 210 14.39 13.58 3.55
N GLU A 211 13.87 13.84 4.74
CA GLU A 211 13.82 12.89 5.85
C GLU A 211 12.72 11.85 5.67
N TRP A 212 12.79 10.74 6.42
CA TRP A 212 11.72 9.74 6.36
C TRP A 212 10.38 10.29 6.85
N SER A 213 10.43 11.24 7.79
CA SER A 213 9.31 11.98 8.36
C SER A 213 8.75 13.06 7.43
N ASP A 214 9.37 13.33 6.28
CA ASP A 214 8.87 14.32 5.33
C ASP A 214 7.82 13.71 4.40
N GLU A 215 6.78 14.48 4.07
CA GLU A 215 5.87 14.12 2.99
C GLU A 215 6.59 14.27 1.64
N LEU A 216 6.52 13.24 0.80
CA LEU A 216 7.02 13.29 -0.58
C LEU A 216 6.13 14.14 -1.49
N TYR A 217 4.86 14.28 -1.14
CA TYR A 217 3.87 15.11 -1.81
C TYR A 217 2.75 15.48 -0.83
N ASP A 218 2.07 16.60 -1.09
CA ASP A 218 0.99 17.09 -0.25
C ASP A 218 -0.09 16.01 0.00
N GLY A 219 -0.26 15.66 1.27
CA GLY A 219 -1.28 14.71 1.72
C GLY A 219 -0.88 13.24 1.69
N GLU A 220 0.40 12.92 1.44
CA GLU A 220 0.93 11.54 1.53
C GLU A 220 0.53 10.87 2.86
N PHE A 221 0.67 11.56 3.99
CA PHE A 221 0.37 10.96 5.29
C PHE A 221 -1.11 10.73 5.54
N ASN A 222 -1.98 11.56 4.96
CA ASN A 222 -3.42 11.30 5.00
C ASN A 222 -3.76 10.03 4.23
N GLU A 223 -3.11 9.79 3.10
CA GLU A 223 -3.26 8.54 2.34
C GLU A 223 -2.69 7.35 3.11
N PHE A 224 -1.57 7.51 3.83
CA PHE A 224 -1.01 6.47 4.70
C PHE A 224 -1.94 6.06 5.83
N GLN A 225 -2.55 7.02 6.51
CA GLN A 225 -3.57 6.73 7.52
C GLN A 225 -4.73 5.91 6.93
N SER A 226 -5.12 6.20 5.68
CA SER A 226 -6.18 5.47 4.99
C SER A 226 -5.84 4.00 4.68
N ILE A 227 -4.55 3.67 4.59
CA ILE A 227 -4.05 2.29 4.36
C ILE A 227 -3.62 1.58 5.64
N GLY A 228 -3.93 2.15 6.82
CA GLY A 228 -3.56 1.58 8.11
C GLY A 228 -2.07 1.70 8.43
N LEU A 229 -1.36 2.56 7.71
CA LEU A 229 0.00 2.94 8.03
C LEU A 229 -0.01 4.14 8.98
N GLY A 230 0.95 4.19 9.92
CA GLY A 230 1.12 5.32 10.84
C GLY A 230 1.37 6.65 10.11
N SER A 231 1.44 7.76 10.84
CA SER A 231 1.74 9.09 10.29
C SER A 231 2.99 9.66 10.96
N GLY A 232 3.91 10.26 10.19
CA GLY A 232 5.10 10.92 10.73
C GLY A 232 5.98 10.03 11.64
N ASP A 233 6.41 10.56 12.79
CA ASP A 233 7.29 9.91 13.80
C ASP A 233 6.80 8.53 14.30
N SER A 234 5.54 8.18 14.02
CA SER A 234 4.93 6.90 14.38
C SER A 234 5.03 5.83 13.29
N PHE A 235 5.68 6.10 12.16
CA PHE A 235 5.97 5.12 11.12
C PHE A 235 7.19 4.30 11.53
N PRO A 236 7.05 3.08 12.08
CA PRO A 236 8.22 2.32 12.44
C PRO A 236 8.84 1.85 11.12
N LEU A 237 10.03 2.34 10.80
CA LEU A 237 10.93 1.55 9.96
C LEU A 237 10.98 0.16 10.59
N PRO A 238 10.89 -0.93 9.79
CA PRO A 238 11.21 -2.26 10.27
C PRO A 238 12.48 -2.19 11.15
N GLU A 239 12.48 -2.81 12.33
CA GLU A 239 13.56 -2.61 13.32
C GLU A 239 14.95 -2.94 12.76
N ASN A 240 15.00 -3.92 11.85
CA ASN A 240 16.17 -4.31 11.08
C ASN A 240 16.67 -3.23 10.09
N TRP A 241 15.84 -2.25 9.73
CA TRP A 241 16.19 -1.17 8.82
C TRP A 241 16.57 0.12 9.55
N LYS A 242 16.09 0.31 10.79
CA LYS A 242 16.34 1.55 11.56
C LYS A 242 17.82 1.85 11.71
N ALA A 243 18.63 0.87 12.10
CA ALA A 243 20.07 1.09 12.32
C ALA A 243 20.82 1.41 11.02
N ASP A 244 20.51 0.69 9.94
CA ASP A 244 21.22 0.82 8.65
C ASP A 244 20.81 2.08 7.88
N VAL A 245 19.51 2.42 7.85
CA VAL A 245 19.00 3.63 7.19
C VAL A 245 19.47 4.89 7.92
N LEU A 246 19.48 4.88 9.26
CA LEU A 246 19.97 6.02 10.05
C LEU A 246 21.50 6.18 9.99
N GLN A 247 22.27 5.09 9.81
CA GLN A 247 23.73 5.18 9.63
C GLN A 247 24.17 5.55 8.20
N ALA A 248 23.47 5.04 7.17
CA ALA A 248 23.79 5.29 5.78
C ALA A 248 23.44 6.72 5.32
N ARG A 249 22.42 7.31 5.94
CA ARG A 249 21.88 8.63 5.58
C ARG A 249 22.58 9.78 6.30
N ARG A 250 23.90 9.87 6.15
CA ARG A 250 24.65 11.08 6.56
C ARG A 250 24.38 12.21 5.56
N PRO A 251 24.10 13.45 6.01
CA PRO A 251 23.96 14.59 5.13
C PRO A 251 25.18 14.73 4.21
N GLY A 252 24.94 14.86 2.90
CA GLY A 252 26.00 15.07 1.90
C GLY A 252 26.62 13.79 1.30
N HIS A 253 26.21 12.59 1.72
CA HIS A 253 26.70 11.36 1.08
C HIS A 253 25.83 10.99 -0.13
N THR A 254 26.34 11.22 -1.34
CA THR A 254 25.74 10.69 -2.56
C THR A 254 25.90 9.17 -2.61
N PRO A 255 24.84 8.40 -2.89
CA PRO A 255 24.92 6.94 -2.98
C PRO A 255 25.89 6.49 -4.07
N SER A 256 26.68 5.45 -3.78
CA SER A 256 27.61 4.87 -4.76
C SER A 256 26.88 4.20 -5.92
N HIS A 257 27.61 3.92 -7.00
CA HIS A 257 27.08 3.17 -8.15
C HIS A 257 26.46 1.83 -7.74
N GLU A 258 27.14 1.09 -6.84
CA GLU A 258 26.70 -0.21 -6.34
C GLU A 258 25.38 -0.09 -5.55
N VAL A 259 25.26 0.95 -4.71
CA VAL A 259 24.02 1.22 -3.96
C VAL A 259 22.87 1.53 -4.90
N LEU A 260 23.10 2.37 -5.92
CA LEU A 260 22.08 2.67 -6.93
C LEU A 260 21.64 1.42 -7.70
N GLN A 261 22.57 0.52 -8.02
CA GLN A 261 22.25 -0.75 -8.65
C GLN A 261 21.40 -1.65 -7.73
N VAL A 262 21.72 -1.71 -6.43
CA VAL A 262 20.90 -2.43 -5.44
C VAL A 262 19.49 -1.87 -5.38
N TYR A 263 19.32 -0.54 -5.39
CA TYR A 263 18.01 0.10 -5.39
C TYR A 263 17.17 -0.28 -6.61
N LEU A 264 17.74 -0.17 -7.81
CA LEU A 264 17.04 -0.51 -9.06
C LEU A 264 16.70 -2.01 -9.12
N THR A 265 17.60 -2.87 -8.62
CA THR A 265 17.39 -4.32 -8.60
C THR A 265 16.31 -4.71 -7.58
N SER A 266 16.32 -4.11 -6.40
CA SER A 266 15.31 -4.34 -5.36
C SER A 266 13.93 -3.90 -5.83
N TRP A 267 13.84 -2.74 -6.49
CA TRP A 267 12.60 -2.27 -7.09
C TRP A 267 12.08 -3.23 -8.17
N LEU A 268 12.98 -3.72 -9.04
CA LEU A 268 12.63 -4.67 -10.11
C LEU A 268 12.12 -6.00 -9.55
N ALA A 269 12.76 -6.51 -8.50
CA ALA A 269 12.45 -7.81 -7.94
C ALA A 269 11.10 -7.86 -7.21
N ASN A 270 10.55 -6.69 -6.82
CA ASN A 270 9.40 -6.61 -5.92
C ASN A 270 9.59 -7.52 -4.70
N VAL A 271 10.68 -7.31 -3.95
CA VAL A 271 11.23 -8.29 -2.98
C VAL A 271 10.24 -8.77 -1.92
N ASN A 272 9.23 -7.96 -1.56
CA ASN A 272 8.22 -8.29 -0.57
C ASN A 272 6.94 -8.88 -1.18
N ILE A 273 6.84 -8.93 -2.51
CA ILE A 273 5.72 -9.51 -3.24
C ILE A 273 6.06 -10.93 -3.70
N LYS A 274 5.33 -11.91 -3.16
CA LYS A 274 5.43 -13.31 -3.57
C LYS A 274 4.46 -13.58 -4.71
N THR A 275 4.87 -13.36 -5.96
CA THR A 275 3.99 -13.50 -7.14
C THR A 275 3.25 -14.84 -7.18
N ASN A 276 3.93 -15.95 -6.93
CA ASN A 276 3.30 -17.28 -6.90
C ASN A 276 2.16 -17.37 -5.87
N ARG A 277 2.33 -16.73 -4.70
CA ARG A 277 1.31 -16.73 -3.65
C ARG A 277 0.13 -15.83 -4.02
N ILE A 278 0.39 -14.70 -4.67
CA ILE A 278 -0.69 -13.87 -5.22
C ILE A 278 -1.53 -14.66 -6.21
N ASP A 279 -0.87 -15.35 -7.15
CA ASP A 279 -1.57 -16.11 -8.18
C ASP A 279 -2.39 -17.25 -7.54
N GLU A 280 -1.82 -17.97 -6.56
CA GLU A 280 -2.54 -18.97 -5.76
C GLU A 280 -3.77 -18.37 -5.06
N ILE A 281 -3.66 -17.20 -4.44
CA ILE A 281 -4.79 -16.54 -3.77
C ILE A 281 -5.92 -16.25 -4.77
N PHE A 282 -5.61 -15.67 -5.93
CA PHE A 282 -6.63 -15.36 -6.94
C PHE A 282 -7.23 -16.63 -7.58
N GLU A 283 -6.44 -17.70 -7.72
CA GLU A 283 -6.94 -19.01 -8.14
C GLU A 283 -7.91 -19.62 -7.12
N LEU A 284 -7.52 -19.70 -5.85
CA LEU A 284 -8.38 -20.22 -4.76
C LEU A 284 -9.71 -19.48 -4.68
N VAL A 285 -9.66 -18.14 -4.75
CA VAL A 285 -10.86 -17.29 -4.74
C VAL A 285 -11.71 -17.50 -5.99
N GLY A 286 -11.08 -17.57 -7.16
CA GLY A 286 -11.76 -17.81 -8.43
C GLY A 286 -12.48 -19.16 -8.46
N GLU A 287 -11.82 -20.22 -7.98
CA GLU A 287 -12.38 -21.56 -7.83
C GLU A 287 -13.58 -21.57 -6.88
N GLU A 288 -13.44 -20.97 -5.70
CA GLU A 288 -14.53 -20.93 -4.72
C GLU A 288 -15.74 -20.14 -5.23
N MET A 289 -15.51 -19.03 -5.93
CA MET A 289 -16.58 -18.18 -6.48
C MET A 289 -17.14 -18.68 -7.82
N GLN A 290 -16.50 -19.66 -8.43
CA GLN A 290 -16.75 -20.18 -9.79
C GLN A 290 -16.68 -19.07 -10.85
N ILE A 291 -15.66 -18.21 -10.76
CA ILE A 291 -15.37 -17.12 -11.70
C ILE A 291 -13.89 -17.15 -12.11
N LYS A 292 -13.56 -16.50 -13.24
CA LYS A 292 -12.17 -16.26 -13.61
C LYS A 292 -11.76 -14.87 -13.15
N LEU A 293 -10.89 -14.82 -12.14
CA LEU A 293 -10.11 -13.65 -11.78
C LEU A 293 -8.74 -13.82 -12.44
N ARG A 294 -8.59 -13.34 -13.68
CA ARG A 294 -7.33 -13.35 -14.43
C ARG A 294 -7.09 -11.98 -15.02
#